data_AF-A0A3C0ZLX4-F1
#
_entry.id   AF-A0A3C0ZLX4-F1
#
_cell.length_a   1.000
_cell.length_b   1.000
_cell.length_c   1.000
_cell.angle_alpha   90.00
_cell.angle_beta   90.00
_cell.angle_gamma   90.00
#
_symmetry.space_group_name_H-M   'P 1'
#
loop_
_entity.id
_entity.type
_entity.pdbx_description
1 polymer ?
#
loop_
_entity_poly.entity_id
_entity_poly.type
_entity_poly.pdbx_seq_one_letter_code
_entity_poly.pdbx_strand_id
1 'polypeptide(L)'
;MGDISQWILVGTVWLAIYLGAKWIDTAHKKHESDLNRVREEINDLREILTAVASDVERFACTPEEQGRRRFDRLPALLPESLASCNSGQELSLLLRTVIPERIIPVRYRHRELTYRSPDQKDAVAYGEAKLAEAAEFSEVRILFSRPNRTATLRGLAEEGNVKEGR
;
A
#
# COMPACT_ATOMS: atom_id res chain seq x y z
N MET A 1 -50.93 -31.80 -59.27
CA MET A 1 -50.00 -30.74 -59.71
C MET A 1 -49.98 -29.70 -58.62
N GLY A 2 -48.88 -29.60 -57.88
CA GLY A 2 -48.74 -28.60 -56.80
C GLY A 2 -48.74 -27.20 -57.39
N ASP A 3 -49.50 -26.31 -56.78
CA ASP A 3 -49.73 -24.94 -57.25
C ASP A 3 -48.44 -24.12 -57.13
N ILE A 4 -47.89 -23.71 -58.27
CA ILE A 4 -46.63 -22.96 -58.38
C ILE A 4 -46.66 -21.68 -57.52
N SER A 5 -47.85 -21.13 -57.30
CA SER A 5 -48.08 -19.96 -56.45
C SER A 5 -47.66 -20.19 -54.98
N GLN A 6 -47.85 -21.39 -54.44
CA GLN A 6 -47.46 -21.72 -53.06
C GLN A 6 -45.94 -21.76 -52.89
N TRP A 7 -45.21 -22.27 -53.88
CA TRP A 7 -43.75 -22.31 -53.86
C TRP A 7 -43.12 -20.92 -53.98
N ILE A 8 -43.72 -20.01 -54.74
CA ILE A 8 -43.28 -18.61 -54.82
C ILE A 8 -43.48 -17.91 -53.46
N LEU A 9 -44.59 -18.17 -52.78
CA LEU A 9 -44.89 -17.57 -51.48
C LEU A 9 -43.93 -18.09 -50.39
N VAL A 10 -43.61 -19.39 -50.41
CA VAL A 10 -42.58 -19.95 -49.51
C VAL A 10 -41.21 -19.34 -49.78
N GLY A 11 -40.80 -19.21 -51.05
CA GLY A 11 -39.51 -18.63 -51.42
C GLY A 11 -39.36 -17.17 -50.99
N THR A 12 -40.42 -16.37 -51.12
CA THR A 12 -40.41 -14.95 -50.70
C THR A 12 -40.34 -14.80 -49.18
N VAL A 13 -41.08 -15.61 -48.42
CA VAL A 13 -41.00 -15.64 -46.96
C VAL A 13 -39.59 -16.05 -46.50
N TRP A 14 -39.02 -17.08 -47.11
CA TRP A 14 -37.66 -17.54 -46.78
C TRP A 14 -36.60 -16.47 -47.08
N LEU A 15 -36.73 -15.76 -48.19
CA LEU A 15 -35.84 -14.66 -48.56
C LEU A 15 -35.93 -13.50 -47.55
N ALA A 16 -37.15 -13.14 -47.12
CA ALA A 16 -37.36 -12.11 -46.11
C ALA A 16 -36.72 -12.48 -44.76
N ILE A 17 -36.87 -13.74 -44.33
CA ILE A 17 -36.23 -14.25 -43.11
C ILE A 17 -34.70 -14.22 -43.23
N TYR A 18 -34.14 -14.65 -44.37
CA TYR A 18 -32.71 -14.64 -44.62
C TYR A 18 -32.12 -13.22 -44.59
N LEU A 19 -32.79 -12.27 -45.21
CA LEU A 19 -32.38 -10.86 -45.20
C LEU A 19 -32.46 -10.26 -43.79
N GLY A 20 -33.51 -10.58 -43.03
CA GLY A 20 -33.65 -10.16 -41.63
C GLY A 20 -32.53 -10.71 -40.75
N ALA A 21 -32.23 -12.00 -40.86
CA ALA A 21 -31.14 -12.64 -40.12
C ALA A 21 -29.77 -12.01 -40.45
N LYS A 22 -29.51 -11.70 -41.73
CA LYS A 22 -28.27 -11.05 -42.17
C LYS A 22 -28.13 -9.64 -41.59
N TRP A 23 -29.21 -8.86 -41.55
CA TRP A 23 -29.20 -7.53 -40.93
C TRP A 23 -28.91 -7.57 -39.44
N ILE A 24 -29.51 -8.53 -38.72
CA ILE A 24 -29.29 -8.72 -37.27
C ILE A 24 -27.82 -9.09 -36.99
N ASP A 25 -27.22 -9.99 -37.78
CA ASP A 25 -25.81 -10.37 -37.63
C ASP A 25 -24.87 -9.18 -37.89
N THR A 26 -25.18 -8.37 -38.90
CA THR A 26 -24.37 -7.18 -39.22
C THR A 26 -24.47 -6.12 -38.12
N ALA A 27 -25.66 -5.91 -37.56
CA ALA A 27 -25.88 -5.01 -36.43
C ALA A 27 -25.17 -5.52 -35.16
N HIS A 28 -25.22 -6.83 -34.90
CA HIS A 28 -24.56 -7.43 -33.74
C HIS A 28 -23.04 -7.27 -33.79
N LYS A 29 -22.43 -7.55 -34.96
CA LYS A 29 -20.99 -7.34 -35.20
C LYS A 29 -20.57 -5.89 -35.02
N LYS A 30 -21.41 -4.94 -35.47
CA LYS A 30 -21.14 -3.51 -35.29
C LYS A 30 -21.18 -3.13 -33.81
N HIS A 31 -22.20 -3.57 -33.07
CA HIS A 31 -22.29 -3.31 -31.63
C HIS A 31 -21.16 -3.94 -30.83
N GLU A 32 -20.72 -5.14 -31.20
CA GLU A 32 -19.57 -5.80 -30.58
C GLU A 32 -18.26 -5.02 -30.84
N SER A 33 -18.06 -4.53 -32.06
CA SER A 33 -16.91 -3.67 -32.40
C SER A 33 -16.93 -2.36 -31.61
N ASP A 34 -18.09 -1.71 -31.49
CA ASP A 34 -18.23 -0.46 -30.74
C ASP A 34 -17.97 -0.69 -29.24
N LEU A 35 -18.46 -1.80 -28.67
CA LEU A 35 -18.21 -2.18 -27.28
C LEU A 35 -16.74 -2.48 -27.00
N ASN A 36 -16.04 -3.14 -27.93
CA ASN A 36 -14.62 -3.41 -27.81
C ASN A 36 -13.80 -2.12 -27.86
N ARG A 37 -14.16 -1.20 -28.76
CA ARG A 37 -13.53 0.12 -28.83
C ARG A 37 -13.73 0.93 -27.54
N VAL A 38 -14.95 0.97 -27.00
CA VAL A 38 -15.23 1.67 -25.72
C VAL A 38 -14.46 1.02 -24.57
N ARG A 39 -14.29 -0.30 -24.59
CA ARG A 39 -13.49 -1.01 -23.57
C ARG A 39 -12.01 -0.64 -23.66
N GLU A 40 -11.45 -0.54 -24.85
CA GLU A 40 -10.08 -0.04 -25.06
C GLU A 40 -9.93 1.40 -24.57
N GLU A 41 -10.83 2.29 -24.97
CA GLU A 41 -10.83 3.69 -24.50
C GLU A 41 -10.93 3.80 -22.97
N ILE A 42 -11.74 2.95 -22.30
CA ILE A 42 -11.81 2.90 -20.83
C ILE A 42 -10.50 2.41 -20.21
N ASN A 43 -9.84 1.44 -20.83
CA ASN A 43 -8.56 0.92 -20.34
C ASN A 43 -7.45 1.96 -20.49
N ASP A 44 -7.37 2.63 -21.63
CA ASP A 44 -6.41 3.70 -21.87
C ASP A 44 -6.62 4.87 -20.90
N LEU A 45 -7.87 5.28 -20.67
CA LEU A 45 -8.20 6.30 -19.69
C LEU A 45 -7.82 5.91 -18.26
N ARG A 46 -7.94 4.63 -17.90
CA ARG A 46 -7.49 4.12 -16.59
C ARG A 46 -5.98 4.19 -16.47
N GLU A 47 -5.25 3.83 -17.52
CA GLU A 47 -3.79 3.92 -17.53
C GLU A 47 -3.32 5.37 -17.37
N ILE A 48 -3.91 6.30 -18.13
CA ILE A 48 -3.65 7.74 -18.01
C ILE A 48 -3.98 8.23 -16.60
N LEU A 49 -5.12 7.83 -16.03
CA LEU A 49 -5.50 8.22 -14.68
C LEU A 49 -4.50 7.71 -13.63
N THR A 50 -3.99 6.49 -13.78
CA THR A 50 -2.96 5.94 -12.88
C THR A 50 -1.62 6.67 -13.03
N ALA A 51 -1.22 7.03 -14.26
CA ALA A 51 -0.02 7.81 -14.50
C ALA A 51 -0.14 9.21 -13.88
N VAL A 52 -1.25 9.90 -14.12
CA VAL A 52 -1.54 11.22 -13.55
C VAL A 52 -1.64 11.17 -12.03
N ALA A 53 -2.27 10.14 -11.44
CA ALA A 53 -2.31 9.96 -10.00
C ALA A 53 -0.89 9.80 -9.41
N SER A 54 -0.02 9.04 -10.10
CA SER A 54 1.37 8.88 -9.68
C SER A 54 2.18 10.19 -9.79
N ASP A 55 1.91 11.00 -10.81
CA ASP A 55 2.56 12.31 -10.96
C ASP A 55 2.01 13.34 -9.96
N VAL A 56 0.71 13.33 -9.69
CA VAL A 56 0.11 14.16 -8.63
C VAL A 56 0.64 13.74 -7.26
N GLU A 57 0.87 12.46 -6.97
CA GLU A 57 1.54 12.06 -5.73
C GLU A 57 2.98 12.60 -5.63
N ARG A 58 3.68 12.71 -6.76
CA ARG A 58 5.03 13.31 -6.84
C ARG A 58 5.02 14.83 -6.66
N PHE A 59 3.99 15.52 -7.14
CA PHE A 59 3.88 16.98 -7.08
C PHE A 59 3.12 17.52 -5.85
N ALA A 60 2.16 16.77 -5.31
CA ALA A 60 1.27 17.22 -4.24
C ALA A 60 1.76 16.87 -2.83
N CYS A 61 2.66 15.89 -2.69
CA CYS A 61 3.26 15.57 -1.38
C CYS A 61 4.66 16.16 -1.30
N THR A 62 4.88 17.01 -0.31
CA THR A 62 6.23 17.41 0.09
C THR A 62 7.06 16.16 0.49
N PRO A 63 8.40 16.18 0.35
CA PRO A 63 9.25 15.05 0.77
C PRO A 63 8.98 14.58 2.21
N GLU A 64 8.60 15.51 3.09
CA GLU A 64 8.22 15.23 4.48
C GLU A 64 6.91 14.43 4.58
N GLU A 65 5.89 14.75 3.78
CA GLU A 65 4.61 14.03 3.74
C GLU A 65 4.76 12.62 3.15
N GLN A 66 5.60 12.46 2.13
CA GLN A 66 5.95 11.13 1.61
C GLN A 66 6.65 10.29 2.70
N GLY A 67 7.56 10.91 3.45
CA GLY A 67 8.20 10.31 4.62
C GLY A 67 7.17 9.85 5.65
N ARG A 68 6.23 10.72 6.04
CA ARG A 68 5.16 10.40 7.01
C ARG A 68 4.32 9.20 6.57
N ARG A 69 3.82 9.23 5.33
CA ARG A 69 3.05 8.10 4.76
C ARG A 69 3.86 6.81 4.74
N ARG A 70 5.15 6.87 4.43
CA ARG A 70 6.04 5.71 4.47
C ARG A 70 6.18 5.19 5.90
N PHE A 71 6.41 6.05 6.88
CA PHE A 71 6.52 5.67 8.28
C PHE A 71 5.23 5.03 8.81
N ASP A 72 4.07 5.57 8.47
CA ASP A 72 2.79 5.03 8.92
C ASP A 72 2.53 3.61 8.38
N ARG A 73 3.01 3.29 7.17
CA ARG A 73 2.94 1.95 6.58
C ARG A 73 3.91 0.93 7.20
N LEU A 74 4.97 1.36 7.90
CA LEU A 74 5.93 0.44 8.52
C LEU A 74 5.30 -0.35 9.68
N PRO A 75 5.74 -1.60 9.90
CA PRO A 75 5.30 -2.39 11.04
C PRO A 75 5.69 -1.69 12.35
N ALA A 76 4.83 -1.82 13.35
CA ALA A 76 5.16 -1.38 14.70
C ALA A 76 6.35 -2.19 15.23
N LEU A 77 7.28 -1.53 15.92
CA LEU A 77 8.29 -2.22 16.71
C LEU A 77 7.59 -2.89 17.89
N LEU A 78 7.73 -4.21 18.01
CA LEU A 78 7.09 -5.02 19.03
C LEU A 78 8.11 -5.51 20.06
N PRO A 79 7.74 -5.68 21.35
CA PRO A 79 8.63 -6.27 22.35
C PRO A 79 9.16 -7.65 21.95
N GLU A 80 8.33 -8.43 21.27
CA GLU A 80 8.67 -9.77 20.80
C GLU A 80 9.82 -9.76 19.78
N SER A 81 9.93 -8.70 18.96
CA SER A 81 11.08 -8.52 18.06
C SER A 81 12.39 -8.44 18.85
N LEU A 82 12.40 -7.66 19.93
CA LEU A 82 13.57 -7.47 20.78
C LEU A 82 13.85 -8.65 21.70
N ALA A 83 12.83 -9.42 22.10
CA ALA A 83 13.00 -10.62 22.91
C ALA A 83 13.86 -11.68 22.22
N SER A 84 13.88 -11.68 20.88
CA SER A 84 14.73 -12.56 20.07
C SER A 84 16.14 -12.01 19.82
N CYS A 85 16.41 -10.76 20.19
CA CYS A 85 17.70 -10.12 19.98
C CYS A 85 18.67 -10.43 21.11
N ASN A 86 19.93 -10.67 20.76
CA ASN A 86 20.99 -10.83 21.74
C ASN A 86 21.42 -9.46 22.30
N SER A 87 21.93 -9.44 23.54
CA SER A 87 22.61 -8.27 24.08
C SER A 87 23.81 -7.90 23.19
N GLY A 88 23.93 -6.61 22.88
CA GLY A 88 24.92 -6.06 21.96
C GLY A 88 24.49 -6.05 20.49
N GLN A 89 23.36 -6.66 20.14
CA GLN A 89 22.87 -6.67 18.75
C GLN A 89 22.41 -5.28 18.33
N GLU A 90 22.86 -4.83 17.16
CA GLU A 90 22.43 -3.58 16.55
C GLU A 90 21.18 -3.77 15.68
N LEU A 91 20.28 -2.81 15.75
CA LEU A 91 19.03 -2.75 15.03
C LEU A 91 18.89 -1.39 14.36
N SER A 92 18.47 -1.41 13.10
CA SER A 92 18.11 -0.22 12.36
C SER A 92 16.67 0.15 12.67
N LEU A 93 16.47 1.34 13.23
CA LEU A 93 15.18 1.89 13.60
C LEU A 93 14.93 3.19 12.86
N LEU A 94 13.65 3.56 12.72
CA LEU A 94 13.23 4.86 12.24
C LEU A 94 12.49 5.57 13.38
N LEU A 95 12.94 6.79 13.70
CA LEU A 95 12.35 7.65 14.71
C LEU A 95 11.51 8.72 14.02
N ARG A 96 10.25 8.86 14.43
CA ARG A 96 9.40 10.00 14.11
C ARG A 96 9.33 10.94 15.31
N THR A 97 9.95 12.09 15.18
CA THR A 97 10.00 13.14 16.22
C THR A 97 8.71 13.94 16.22
N VAL A 98 8.41 14.62 17.33
CA VAL A 98 7.14 15.36 17.48
C VAL A 98 7.28 16.81 17.04
N ILE A 99 8.37 17.50 17.41
CA ILE A 99 8.58 18.93 17.14
C ILE A 99 10.08 19.24 16.97
N PRO A 100 10.55 19.67 15.78
CA PRO A 100 9.86 19.61 14.50
C PRO A 100 9.61 18.14 14.11
N GLU A 101 8.49 17.86 13.45
CA GLU A 101 8.18 16.49 13.02
C GLU A 101 9.12 16.07 11.87
N ARG A 102 10.01 15.13 12.15
CA ARG A 102 10.99 14.58 11.23
C ARG A 102 11.07 13.08 11.36
N ILE A 103 11.53 12.43 10.29
CA ILE A 103 11.82 10.99 10.30
C ILE A 103 13.31 10.82 10.17
N ILE A 104 13.93 10.25 11.20
CA ILE A 104 15.37 10.16 11.35
C ILE A 104 15.77 8.70 11.52
N PRO A 105 16.77 8.19 10.78
CA PRO A 105 17.30 6.85 11.02
C PRO A 105 18.07 6.83 12.34
N VAL A 106 17.85 5.77 13.11
CA VAL A 106 18.46 5.54 14.42
C VAL A 106 19.07 4.16 14.45
N ARG A 107 20.32 4.06 14.91
CA ARG A 107 20.93 2.77 15.23
C ARG A 107 20.77 2.53 16.70
N TYR A 108 20.14 1.42 17.06
CA TYR A 108 19.90 1.01 18.44
C TYR A 108 20.67 -0.28 18.73
N ARG A 109 21.45 -0.29 19.80
CA ARG A 109 22.15 -1.45 20.33
C ARG A 109 21.39 -1.97 21.54
N HIS A 110 20.82 -3.17 21.40
CA HIS A 110 20.02 -3.79 22.45
C HIS A 110 20.89 -4.21 23.63
N ARG A 111 20.42 -3.99 24.87
CA ARG A 111 21.07 -4.50 26.08
C ARG A 111 20.18 -5.50 26.80
N GLU A 112 18.99 -5.06 27.17
CA GLU A 112 18.05 -5.87 27.96
C GLU A 112 16.61 -5.45 27.70
N LEU A 113 15.69 -6.38 27.93
CA LEU A 113 14.25 -6.17 27.84
C LEU A 113 13.61 -6.52 29.18
N THR A 114 12.91 -5.56 29.79
CA THR A 114 12.23 -5.74 31.07
C THR A 114 10.73 -5.58 30.90
N TYR A 115 9.96 -6.53 31.43
CA TYR A 115 8.51 -6.46 31.48
C TYR A 115 8.08 -5.90 32.83
N ARG A 116 7.13 -4.94 32.84
CA ARG A 116 6.66 -4.33 34.10
C ARG A 116 5.93 -5.32 35.02
N SER A 117 5.31 -6.36 34.46
CA SER A 117 4.87 -7.54 35.21
C SER A 117 4.72 -8.73 34.26
N PRO A 118 4.62 -9.98 34.76
CA PRO A 118 4.44 -11.17 33.93
C PRO A 118 3.19 -11.11 33.03
N ASP A 119 2.18 -10.38 33.49
CA ASP A 119 0.85 -10.30 32.86
C ASP A 119 0.59 -8.93 32.20
N GLN A 120 1.36 -7.89 32.54
CA GLN A 120 1.27 -6.59 31.88
C GLN A 120 2.15 -6.50 30.65
N LYS A 121 1.50 -5.94 29.64
CA LYS A 121 1.91 -5.85 28.26
C LYS A 121 2.76 -4.61 27.94
N ASP A 122 3.26 -3.95 28.98
CA ASP A 122 4.15 -2.79 28.88
C ASP A 122 5.57 -3.25 29.17
N ALA A 123 6.39 -3.23 28.12
CA ALA A 123 7.80 -3.59 28.19
C ALA A 123 8.66 -2.34 28.03
N VAL A 124 9.86 -2.39 28.60
CA VAL A 124 10.90 -1.39 28.41
C VAL A 124 12.14 -2.10 27.90
N ALA A 125 12.60 -1.73 26.72
CA ALA A 125 13.92 -2.15 26.26
C ALA A 125 14.95 -1.09 26.60
N TYR A 126 16.03 -1.50 27.23
CA TYR A 126 17.17 -0.65 27.55
C TYR A 126 18.30 -0.96 26.58
N GLY A 127 19.09 0.05 26.29
CA GLY A 127 20.24 -0.09 25.42
C GLY A 127 20.85 1.27 25.13
N GLU A 128 21.53 1.33 24.01
CA GLU A 128 22.14 2.55 23.53
C GLU A 128 21.63 2.87 22.14
N ALA A 129 21.46 4.13 21.80
CA ALA A 129 21.15 4.52 20.44
C ALA A 129 21.93 5.74 20.01
N LYS A 130 22.04 5.90 18.69
CA LYS A 130 22.52 7.12 18.06
C LYS A 130 21.68 7.45 16.84
N LEU A 131 21.50 8.75 16.61
CA LEU A 131 20.98 9.25 15.34
C LEU A 131 21.99 8.96 14.23
N ALA A 132 21.56 8.83 12.99
CA ALA A 132 22.45 8.51 11.87
C ALA A 132 23.63 9.49 11.72
N GLU A 133 23.42 10.76 12.06
CA GLU A 133 24.43 11.82 11.99
C GLU A 133 25.23 12.01 13.29
N ALA A 134 24.85 11.32 14.36
CA ALA A 134 25.51 11.43 15.66
C ALA A 134 26.75 10.53 15.73
N ALA A 135 27.84 11.06 16.31
CA ALA A 135 29.09 10.33 16.47
C ALA A 135 29.01 9.27 17.58
N GLU A 136 28.36 9.61 18.69
CA GLU A 136 28.36 8.80 19.91
C GLU A 136 27.01 8.14 20.18
N PHE A 137 27.06 7.00 20.85
CA PHE A 137 25.91 6.31 21.39
C PHE A 137 25.53 6.91 22.74
N SER A 138 24.23 7.10 22.96
CA SER A 138 23.69 7.55 24.25
C SER A 138 22.80 6.47 24.85
N GLU A 139 22.73 6.39 26.17
CA GLU A 139 21.82 5.48 26.84
C GLU A 139 20.37 5.86 26.55
N VAL A 140 19.59 4.88 26.09
CA VAL A 140 18.18 5.09 25.72
C VAL A 140 17.30 3.98 26.27
N ARG A 141 16.01 4.29 26.28
CA ARG A 141 14.97 3.32 26.57
C ARG A 141 13.86 3.40 25.52
N ILE A 142 13.38 2.24 25.10
CA ILE A 142 12.22 2.11 24.23
C ILE A 142 11.06 1.66 25.10
N LEU A 143 10.03 2.50 25.18
CA LEU A 143 8.82 2.26 25.92
C LEU A 143 7.79 1.66 24.98
N PHE A 144 7.36 0.43 25.24
CA PHE A 144 6.33 -0.24 24.46
C PHE A 144 4.95 -0.04 25.08
N SER A 145 3.98 0.29 24.24
CA SER A 145 2.56 0.32 24.60
C SER A 145 1.81 -0.66 23.70
N ARG A 146 1.50 -1.86 24.23
CA ARG A 146 0.73 -2.87 23.50
C ARG A 146 -0.72 -2.48 23.17
N PRO A 147 -1.50 -1.73 23.98
CA PRO A 147 -2.85 -1.33 23.57
C PRO A 147 -2.84 -0.46 22.31
N ASN A 148 -1.81 0.38 22.15
CA ASN A 148 -1.66 1.27 20.99
C ASN A 148 -0.76 0.69 19.89
N ARG A 149 -0.08 -0.44 20.16
CA ARG A 149 0.97 -1.02 19.31
C ARG A 149 2.00 0.03 18.88
N THR A 150 2.46 0.83 19.84
CA THR A 150 3.46 1.88 19.62
C THR A 150 4.69 1.64 20.46
N ALA A 151 5.84 2.00 19.92
CA ALA A 151 7.09 2.08 20.67
C ALA A 151 7.56 3.55 20.66
N THR A 152 8.03 4.04 21.81
CA THR A 152 8.54 5.41 21.95
C THR A 152 9.96 5.36 22.46
N LEU A 153 10.89 5.99 21.74
CA LEU A 153 12.29 6.09 22.10
C LEU A 153 12.52 7.35 22.95
N ARG A 154 13.23 7.18 24.07
CA ARG A 154 13.59 8.24 25.03
C ARG A 154 15.07 8.19 25.36
N GLY A 155 15.67 9.35 25.68
CA GLY A 155 17.08 9.47 26.06
C GLY A 155 18.01 10.01 24.96
N LEU A 156 17.49 10.33 23.77
CA LEU A 156 18.22 11.11 22.76
C LEU A 156 17.83 12.58 22.83
N ALA A 157 18.61 13.43 22.16
CA ALA A 157 18.27 14.84 21.96
C ALA A 157 16.90 15.02 21.28
N GLU A 158 16.54 14.07 20.40
CA GLU A 158 15.23 14.01 19.76
C GLU A 158 14.47 12.75 20.19
N GLU A 159 13.23 12.91 20.64
CA GLU A 159 12.40 11.83 21.15
C GLU A 159 11.11 11.67 20.34
N GLY A 160 10.55 10.47 20.33
CA GLY A 160 9.35 10.21 19.55
C GLY A 160 9.06 8.73 19.30
N ASN A 161 8.17 8.49 18.34
CA ASN A 161 7.71 7.15 18.01
C ASN A 161 8.75 6.43 17.17
N VAL A 162 8.98 5.16 17.45
CA VAL A 162 9.98 4.35 16.75
C VAL A 162 9.34 3.13 16.09
N LYS A 163 9.83 2.80 14.90
CA LYS A 163 9.45 1.61 14.13
C LYS A 163 10.70 0.91 13.60
N GLU A 164 10.57 -0.35 13.21
CA GLU A 164 11.66 -1.08 12.57
C GLU A 164 11.99 -0.46 11.21
N GLY A 165 13.26 -0.09 11.02
CA GLY A 165 13.80 0.32 9.73
C GLY A 165 14.37 -0.91 9.04
N ARG A 166 13.61 -1.53 8.13
CA ARG A 166 14.14 -2.56 7.24
C ARG A 166 15.12 -1.97 6.24
#